data_AF-V2UCD1-F1
#
_entry.id   AF-V2UCD1-F1
#
_cell.length_a   1.000
_cell.length_b   1.000
_cell.length_c   1.000
_cell.angle_alpha   90.00
_cell.angle_beta   90.00
_cell.angle_gamma   90.00
#
_symmetry.space_group_name_H-M   'P 1'
#
loop_
_entity.id
_entity.type
_entity.pdbx_description
1 polymer ?
#
loop_
_entity_poly.entity_id
_entity_poly.type
_entity_poly.pdbx_seq_one_letter_code
_entity_poly.pdbx_strand_id
1 'polypeptide(L)'
;MKNYLLLKAQKIMKVCLFSVACIFLLILMLIKPMRVALAHQLPFLSCQGNVCVDDPQQQEKAQKLYNQAIQETQRQVGNFHSRPTMVFCSIGECAETFGMEKAAAKAVGNLGTVIAPRGWQEFYIVHELIHDRQAEEWGNLAMLTKPKWLIEGMAYTLSNDPRPKLSPPFEQWRIEFKSWYRYHHQDLWQASKRIKSD
;
A
#
# COMPACT_ATOMS: atom_id res chain seq x y z
N MET A 1 -40.76 -1.23 -32.22
CA MET A 1 -39.32 -0.93 -32.49
C MET A 1 -38.55 -0.37 -31.28
N LYS A 2 -39.04 0.67 -30.57
CA LYS A 2 -38.33 1.26 -29.41
C LYS A 2 -37.93 0.24 -28.32
N ASN A 3 -38.84 -0.66 -27.93
CA ASN A 3 -38.54 -1.68 -26.90
C ASN A 3 -37.47 -2.71 -27.35
N TYR A 4 -37.42 -3.04 -28.64
CA TYR A 4 -36.41 -3.96 -29.18
C TYR A 4 -35.01 -3.33 -29.20
N LEU A 5 -34.92 -2.05 -29.57
CA LEU A 5 -33.67 -1.30 -29.54
C LEU A 5 -33.16 -1.09 -28.11
N LEU A 6 -34.06 -0.81 -27.15
CA LEU A 6 -33.75 -0.73 -25.71
C LEU A 6 -33.22 -2.05 -25.15
N LEU A 7 -33.88 -3.17 -25.43
CA LEU A 7 -33.42 -4.51 -25.00
C LEU A 7 -32.07 -4.88 -25.61
N LYS A 8 -31.84 -4.55 -26.88
CA LYS A 8 -30.57 -4.80 -27.58
C LYS A 8 -29.45 -3.93 -27.00
N ALA A 9 -29.71 -2.64 -26.76
CA ALA A 9 -28.77 -1.73 -26.12
C ALA A 9 -28.42 -2.17 -24.69
N GLN A 10 -29.41 -2.61 -23.90
CA GLN A 10 -29.18 -3.17 -22.57
C GLN A 10 -28.32 -4.43 -22.59
N LYS A 11 -28.53 -5.34 -23.55
CA LYS A 11 -27.69 -6.53 -23.73
C LYS A 11 -26.25 -6.15 -24.09
N ILE A 12 -26.07 -5.23 -25.04
CA ILE A 12 -24.74 -4.74 -25.44
C ILE A 12 -24.04 -4.08 -24.25
N MET A 13 -24.73 -3.22 -23.51
CA MET A 13 -24.19 -2.56 -22.32
C MET A 13 -23.75 -3.57 -21.26
N LYS A 14 -24.55 -4.60 -20.98
CA LYS A 14 -24.18 -5.68 -20.04
C LYS A 14 -22.94 -6.44 -20.50
N VAL A 15 -22.83 -6.76 -21.79
CA VAL A 15 -21.66 -7.43 -22.36
C VAL A 15 -20.41 -6.54 -22.23
N CYS A 16 -20.50 -5.26 -22.58
CA CYS A 16 -19.40 -4.32 -22.45
C CYS A 16 -18.93 -4.18 -21.00
N LEU A 17 -19.86 -4.02 -20.05
CA LEU A 17 -19.53 -3.94 -18.62
C LEU A 17 -18.84 -5.21 -18.13
N PHE A 18 -19.33 -6.38 -18.54
CA PHE A 18 -18.71 -7.65 -18.21
C PHE A 18 -17.28 -7.76 -18.78
N SER A 19 -17.09 -7.42 -20.05
CA SER A 19 -15.76 -7.41 -20.67
C SER A 19 -14.79 -6.47 -19.96
N VAL A 20 -15.22 -5.26 -19.59
CA VAL A 20 -14.40 -4.30 -18.82
C VAL A 20 -14.01 -4.88 -17.45
N ALA A 21 -14.96 -5.51 -16.74
CA ALA A 21 -14.67 -6.16 -15.46
C ALA A 21 -13.66 -7.30 -15.61
N CYS A 22 -13.81 -8.16 -16.63
CA CYS A 22 -12.84 -9.22 -16.92
C CYS A 22 -11.45 -8.68 -17.22
N ILE A 23 -11.35 -7.62 -18.03
CA ILE A 23 -10.07 -6.96 -18.33
C ILE A 23 -9.44 -6.41 -17.06
N PHE A 24 -10.22 -5.74 -16.21
CA PHE A 24 -9.73 -5.19 -14.95
C PHE A 24 -9.18 -6.29 -14.02
N LEU A 25 -9.91 -7.40 -13.87
CA LEU A 25 -9.45 -8.56 -13.09
C LEU A 25 -8.17 -9.19 -13.68
N LEU A 26 -8.08 -9.28 -15.01
CA LEU A 26 -6.88 -9.75 -15.70
C LEU A 26 -5.67 -8.85 -15.39
N ILE A 27 -5.84 -7.53 -15.40
CA ILE A 27 -4.77 -6.58 -15.05
C ILE A 27 -4.29 -6.81 -13.62
N LEU A 28 -5.20 -6.94 -12.65
CA LEU A 28 -4.84 -7.21 -11.25
C LEU A 28 -4.03 -8.51 -11.09
N MET A 29 -4.32 -9.52 -11.91
CA MET A 29 -3.62 -10.81 -11.88
C MET A 29 -2.28 -10.81 -12.62
N LEU A 30 -2.14 -10.04 -13.71
CA LEU A 30 -0.92 -9.98 -14.52
C LEU A 30 0.16 -9.11 -13.89
N ILE A 31 -0.22 -8.00 -13.24
CA ILE A 31 0.73 -7.10 -12.58
C ILE A 31 0.94 -7.60 -11.14
N LYS A 32 2.01 -8.36 -10.89
CA LYS A 32 2.22 -9.09 -9.62
C LYS A 32 1.85 -8.29 -8.35
N PRO A 33 2.32 -7.03 -8.13
CA PRO A 33 1.96 -6.29 -6.92
C PRO A 33 0.45 -6.05 -6.76
N MET A 34 -0.28 -5.87 -7.86
CA MET A 34 -1.72 -5.57 -7.83
C MET A 34 -2.58 -6.72 -7.32
N ARG A 35 -2.03 -7.94 -7.27
CA ARG A 35 -2.71 -9.12 -6.70
C ARG A 35 -3.10 -8.93 -5.23
N VAL A 36 -2.43 -8.03 -4.51
CA VAL A 36 -2.78 -7.71 -3.11
C VAL A 36 -4.21 -7.20 -2.97
N ALA A 37 -4.74 -6.52 -4.00
CA ALA A 37 -6.13 -6.06 -4.02
C ALA A 37 -7.16 -7.22 -4.04
N LEU A 38 -6.70 -8.43 -4.37
CA LEU A 38 -7.49 -9.66 -4.41
C LEU A 38 -7.09 -10.64 -3.28
N ALA A 39 -6.41 -10.18 -2.23
CA ALA A 39 -5.84 -11.06 -1.20
C ALA A 39 -6.87 -12.04 -0.62
N HIS A 40 -8.09 -11.58 -0.31
CA HIS A 40 -9.17 -12.41 0.23
C HIS A 40 -9.68 -13.49 -0.74
N GLN A 41 -9.38 -13.36 -2.04
CA GLN A 41 -9.78 -14.32 -3.08
C GLN A 41 -8.65 -15.28 -3.47
N LEU A 42 -7.43 -15.09 -2.95
CA LEU A 42 -6.30 -15.96 -3.25
C LEU A 42 -6.36 -17.21 -2.36
N PRO A 43 -6.50 -18.42 -2.93
CA PRO A 43 -6.79 -19.64 -2.17
C PRO A 43 -5.63 -20.13 -1.30
N PHE A 44 -4.41 -19.65 -1.54
CA PHE A 44 -3.24 -19.99 -0.74
C PHE A 44 -3.06 -19.06 0.47
N LEU A 45 -3.93 -18.06 0.64
CA LEU A 45 -3.92 -17.16 1.80
C LEU A 45 -5.04 -17.54 2.76
N SER A 46 -4.74 -17.49 4.06
CA SER A 46 -5.73 -17.48 5.13
C SER A 46 -5.89 -16.03 5.62
N CYS A 47 -7.12 -15.50 5.58
CA CYS A 47 -7.39 -14.12 5.96
C CYS A 47 -8.32 -14.05 7.17
N GLN A 48 -7.97 -13.22 8.15
CA GLN A 48 -8.86 -12.79 9.22
C GLN A 48 -8.95 -11.26 9.21
N GLY A 49 -10.14 -10.74 8.89
CA GLY A 49 -10.32 -9.30 8.69
C GLY A 49 -9.38 -8.78 7.59
N ASN A 50 -8.53 -7.81 7.93
CA ASN A 50 -7.58 -7.19 7.01
C ASN A 50 -6.18 -7.83 7.00
N VAL A 51 -5.98 -8.92 7.76
CA VAL A 51 -4.68 -9.59 7.85
C VAL A 51 -4.77 -10.95 7.17
N CYS A 52 -3.96 -11.12 6.13
CA CYS A 52 -3.84 -12.36 5.38
C CYS A 52 -2.43 -12.93 5.55
N VAL A 53 -2.32 -14.25 5.71
CA VAL A 53 -1.05 -14.99 5.84
C VAL A 53 -1.01 -16.16 4.86
N ASP A 54 0.18 -16.55 4.42
CA ASP A 54 0.40 -17.80 3.67
C ASP A 54 0.46 -19.04 4.58
N ASP A 55 0.85 -18.86 5.84
CA ASP A 55 0.85 -19.90 6.88
C ASP A 55 -0.11 -19.51 8.02
N PRO A 56 -1.25 -20.23 8.20
CA PRO A 56 -2.21 -19.98 9.27
C PRO A 56 -1.60 -19.99 10.68
N GLN A 57 -0.49 -20.70 10.91
CA GLN A 57 0.18 -20.72 12.22
C GLN A 57 0.79 -19.37 12.59
N GLN A 58 1.04 -18.50 11.61
CA GLN A 58 1.59 -17.16 11.83
C GLN A 58 0.52 -16.08 12.03
N GLN A 59 -0.77 -16.43 11.96
CA GLN A 59 -1.86 -15.47 11.99
C GLN A 59 -1.84 -14.57 13.24
N GLU A 60 -1.62 -15.15 14.43
CA GLU A 60 -1.58 -14.37 15.68
C GLU A 60 -0.44 -13.35 15.67
N LYS A 61 0.75 -13.78 15.24
CA LYS A 61 1.93 -12.92 15.12
C LYS A 61 1.69 -11.79 14.11
N ALA A 62 1.15 -12.10 12.94
CA ALA A 62 0.81 -11.12 11.91
C ALA A 62 -0.23 -10.11 12.41
N GLN A 63 -1.27 -10.58 13.11
CA GLN A 63 -2.30 -9.72 13.67
C GLN A 63 -1.76 -8.77 14.74
N LYS A 64 -0.85 -9.25 15.59
CA LYS A 64 -0.17 -8.42 16.60
C LYS A 64 0.66 -7.32 15.93
N LEU A 65 1.51 -7.69 14.97
CA LEU A 65 2.34 -6.73 14.22
C LEU A 65 1.48 -5.71 13.46
N TYR A 66 0.41 -6.16 12.82
CA TYR A 66 -0.56 -5.29 12.15
C TYR A 66 -1.16 -4.26 13.13
N ASN A 67 -1.65 -4.71 14.28
CA ASN A 67 -2.29 -3.83 15.25
C ASN A 67 -1.32 -2.79 15.82
N GLN A 68 -0.09 -3.23 16.15
CA GLN A 68 0.97 -2.34 16.66
C GLN A 68 1.35 -1.29 15.60
N ALA A 69 1.63 -1.73 14.37
CA ALA A 69 2.04 -0.84 13.30
C ALA A 69 0.93 0.15 12.91
N ILE A 70 -0.34 -0.28 12.87
CA ILE A 70 -1.46 0.64 12.63
C ILE A 70 -1.52 1.72 13.73
N GLN A 71 -1.41 1.34 15.01
CA GLN A 71 -1.43 2.30 16.11
C GLN A 71 -0.26 3.28 16.03
N GLU A 72 0.94 2.82 15.70
CA GLU A 72 2.10 3.69 15.49
C GLU A 72 1.88 4.62 14.28
N THR A 73 1.51 4.11 13.12
CA THR A 73 1.25 4.96 11.94
C THR A 73 0.20 6.03 12.25
N GLN A 74 -0.87 5.68 12.98
CA GLN A 74 -1.90 6.64 13.39
C GLN A 74 -1.36 7.73 14.31
N ARG A 75 -0.44 7.41 15.23
CA ARG A 75 0.23 8.42 16.07
C ARG A 75 1.09 9.38 15.25
N GLN A 76 1.71 8.90 14.18
CA GLN A 76 2.63 9.69 13.37
C GLN A 76 1.94 10.57 12.33
N VAL A 77 0.94 10.02 11.63
CA VAL A 77 0.37 10.66 10.44
C VAL A 77 -1.17 10.67 10.42
N GLY A 78 -1.80 10.36 11.55
CA GLY A 78 -3.25 10.38 11.73
C GLY A 78 -3.98 9.14 11.22
N ASN A 79 -5.30 9.14 11.39
CA ASN A 79 -6.15 7.99 11.08
C ASN A 79 -6.19 7.64 9.58
N PHE A 80 -6.26 6.34 9.28
CA PHE A 80 -6.57 5.85 7.94
C PHE A 80 -8.03 6.16 7.56
N HIS A 81 -8.29 6.42 6.28
CA HIS A 81 -9.65 6.49 5.77
C HIS A 81 -10.28 5.10 5.73
N SER A 82 -9.51 4.11 5.29
CA SER A 82 -9.83 2.69 5.40
C SER A 82 -8.65 1.92 5.96
N ARG A 83 -8.92 1.00 6.89
CA ARG A 83 -7.84 0.15 7.42
C ARG A 83 -7.27 -0.70 6.26
N PRO A 84 -5.95 -0.69 6.04
CA PRO A 84 -5.35 -1.36 4.89
C PRO A 84 -5.36 -2.88 5.07
N THR A 85 -5.58 -3.60 3.98
CA THR A 85 -5.37 -5.04 3.88
C THR A 85 -3.87 -5.33 3.77
N MET A 86 -3.40 -6.29 4.56
CA MET A 86 -1.98 -6.65 4.60
C MET A 86 -1.80 -8.15 4.41
N VAL A 87 -0.92 -8.50 3.47
CA VAL A 87 -0.48 -9.88 3.25
C VAL A 87 0.89 -10.07 3.89
N PHE A 88 0.98 -10.95 4.87
CA PHE A 88 2.21 -11.33 5.55
C PHE A 88 2.69 -12.67 5.00
N CYS A 89 3.75 -12.63 4.19
CA CYS A 89 4.38 -13.82 3.64
C CYS A 89 5.45 -14.35 4.59
N SER A 90 5.33 -15.61 4.99
CA SER A 90 6.30 -16.31 5.83
C SER A 90 7.46 -16.89 5.01
N ILE A 91 7.23 -17.18 3.72
CA ILE A 91 8.25 -17.69 2.78
C ILE A 91 8.44 -16.79 1.55
N GLY A 92 9.52 -17.04 0.81
CA GLY A 92 9.90 -16.26 -0.38
C GLY A 92 8.90 -16.42 -1.53
N GLU A 93 8.41 -17.63 -1.76
CA GLU A 93 7.47 -17.99 -2.83
C GLU A 93 6.15 -17.21 -2.72
N CYS A 94 5.65 -17.01 -1.50
CA CYS A 94 4.51 -16.12 -1.27
C CYS A 94 4.84 -14.70 -1.70
N ALA A 95 5.99 -14.15 -1.27
CA ALA A 95 6.37 -12.78 -1.56
C ALA A 95 6.59 -12.56 -3.07
N GLU A 96 7.20 -13.51 -3.77
CA GLU A 96 7.42 -13.48 -5.22
C GLU A 96 6.12 -13.47 -6.04
N THR A 97 5.04 -14.04 -5.48
CA THR A 97 3.71 -13.96 -6.09
C THR A 97 3.23 -12.51 -6.20
N PHE A 98 3.69 -11.63 -5.31
CA PHE A 98 3.38 -10.20 -5.31
C PHE A 98 4.52 -9.34 -5.90
N GLY A 99 5.60 -9.93 -6.41
CA GLY A 99 6.73 -9.18 -7.01
C GLY A 99 7.60 -8.49 -5.97
N MET A 100 7.88 -9.18 -4.86
CA MET A 100 8.64 -8.70 -3.70
C MET A 100 10.10 -9.19 -3.68
N GLU A 101 10.69 -9.54 -4.82
CA GLU A 101 11.96 -10.31 -4.91
C GLU A 101 13.12 -9.69 -4.09
N LYS A 102 13.18 -8.36 -3.99
CA LYS A 102 14.25 -7.64 -3.25
C LYS A 102 13.75 -6.81 -2.06
N ALA A 103 12.45 -6.53 -2.01
CA ALA A 103 11.86 -5.63 -1.02
C ALA A 103 11.54 -6.38 0.28
N ALA A 104 11.66 -5.70 1.42
CA ALA A 104 11.23 -6.26 2.70
C ALA A 104 9.72 -6.12 2.89
N ALA A 105 9.15 -5.04 2.38
CA ALA A 105 7.73 -4.74 2.41
C ALA A 105 7.40 -3.78 1.25
N LYS A 106 6.13 -3.68 0.86
CA LYS A 106 5.67 -2.75 -0.19
C LYS A 106 4.19 -2.44 -0.06
N ALA A 107 3.85 -1.17 0.05
CA ALA A 107 2.50 -0.67 -0.19
C ALA A 107 2.22 -0.55 -1.69
N VAL A 108 1.03 -0.96 -2.10
CA VAL A 108 0.55 -0.85 -3.49
C VAL A 108 -0.52 0.24 -3.51
N GLY A 109 -0.04 1.48 -3.45
CA GLY A 109 -0.94 2.60 -3.22
C GLY A 109 -1.68 2.42 -1.88
N ASN A 110 -2.99 2.64 -1.89
CA ASN A 110 -3.88 2.31 -0.78
C ASN A 110 -4.74 1.04 -1.05
N LEU A 111 -4.31 0.17 -1.97
CA LEU A 111 -5.02 -1.07 -2.30
C LEU A 111 -4.68 -2.22 -1.34
N GLY A 112 -3.53 -2.11 -0.69
CA GLY A 112 -3.02 -3.10 0.24
C GLY A 112 -1.50 -3.09 0.32
N THR A 113 -0.96 -3.78 1.32
CA THR A 113 0.46 -3.86 1.59
C THR A 113 0.91 -5.32 1.67
N VAL A 114 2.08 -5.63 1.12
CA VAL A 114 2.69 -6.97 1.20
C VAL A 114 3.96 -6.90 2.03
N ILE A 115 4.08 -7.81 2.99
CA ILE A 115 5.22 -7.95 3.87
C ILE A 115 5.95 -9.25 3.52
N ALA A 116 7.17 -9.14 2.99
CA ALA A 116 8.02 -10.29 2.72
C ALA A 116 8.62 -10.83 4.03
N PRO A 117 9.19 -12.05 4.06
CA PRO A 117 9.67 -12.68 5.30
C PRO A 117 10.60 -11.80 6.15
N ARG A 118 11.52 -11.07 5.49
CA ARG A 118 12.46 -10.16 6.16
C ARG A 118 11.80 -8.89 6.72
N GLY A 119 10.60 -8.54 6.26
CA GLY A 119 9.86 -7.34 6.64
C GLY A 119 8.94 -7.50 7.85
N TRP A 120 8.94 -8.65 8.53
CA TRP A 120 8.16 -8.89 9.77
C TRP A 120 8.75 -8.13 10.97
N GLN A 121 8.98 -6.84 10.80
CA GLN A 121 9.50 -5.92 11.79
C GLN A 121 8.65 -4.65 11.73
N GLU A 122 8.30 -4.11 12.89
CA GLU A 122 7.36 -3.00 13.00
C GLU A 122 7.75 -1.79 12.14
N PHE A 123 9.00 -1.35 12.17
CA PHE A 123 9.42 -0.16 11.40
C PHE A 123 9.30 -0.34 9.88
N TYR A 124 9.52 -1.54 9.33
CA TYR A 124 9.27 -1.80 7.91
C TYR A 124 7.78 -1.71 7.59
N ILE A 125 6.93 -2.20 8.49
CA ILE A 125 5.49 -2.16 8.31
C ILE A 125 4.97 -0.73 8.40
N VAL A 126 5.40 0.04 9.42
CA VAL A 126 5.03 1.45 9.59
C VAL A 126 5.50 2.28 8.39
N HIS A 127 6.69 2.00 7.85
CA HIS A 127 7.19 2.64 6.62
C HIS A 127 6.21 2.47 5.46
N GLU A 128 5.77 1.26 5.18
CA GLU A 128 4.81 1.02 4.09
C GLU A 128 3.42 1.57 4.39
N LEU A 129 2.97 1.49 5.64
CA LEU A 129 1.70 2.06 6.05
C LEU A 129 1.68 3.60 5.91
N ILE A 130 2.82 4.27 6.03
CA ILE A 130 2.93 5.70 5.70
C ILE A 130 2.76 5.91 4.19
N HIS A 131 3.30 5.06 3.33
CA HIS A 131 3.02 5.11 1.88
C HIS A 131 1.55 4.89 1.55
N ASP A 132 0.87 3.98 2.25
CA ASP A 132 -0.57 3.78 2.13
C ASP A 132 -1.34 5.07 2.49
N ARG A 133 -1.03 5.69 3.63
CA ARG A 133 -1.61 6.98 4.03
C ARG A 133 -1.33 8.10 3.03
N GLN A 134 -0.11 8.18 2.49
CA GLN A 134 0.22 9.14 1.43
C GLN A 134 -0.67 8.94 0.19
N ALA A 135 -0.92 7.70 -0.20
CA ALA A 135 -1.80 7.36 -1.29
C ALA A 135 -3.28 7.68 -0.99
N GLU A 136 -3.75 7.49 0.26
CA GLU A 136 -5.09 7.92 0.69
C GLU A 136 -5.25 9.46 0.66
N GLU A 137 -4.21 10.20 1.03
CA GLU A 137 -4.27 11.67 1.15
C GLU A 137 -4.08 12.42 -0.16
N TRP A 138 -3.21 11.91 -1.03
CA TRP A 138 -2.90 12.55 -2.31
C TRP A 138 -3.59 11.87 -3.48
N GLY A 139 -3.92 10.58 -3.36
CA GLY A 139 -4.42 9.73 -4.43
C GLY A 139 -3.31 8.95 -5.14
N ASN A 140 -3.61 7.71 -5.53
CA ASN A 140 -2.65 6.78 -6.17
C ASN A 140 -1.96 7.36 -7.42
N LEU A 141 -2.67 8.13 -8.24
CA LEU A 141 -2.08 8.75 -9.43
C LEU A 141 -1.20 9.95 -9.07
N ALA A 142 -1.59 10.75 -8.07
CA ALA A 142 -0.82 11.92 -7.66
C ALA A 142 0.53 11.53 -7.04
N MET A 143 0.61 10.37 -6.37
CA MET A 143 1.86 9.79 -5.87
C MET A 143 2.97 9.72 -6.93
N LEU A 144 2.62 9.50 -8.21
CA LEU A 144 3.59 9.43 -9.30
C LEU A 144 4.31 10.76 -9.58
N THR A 145 3.72 11.87 -9.14
CA THR A 145 4.22 13.23 -9.36
C THR A 145 4.79 13.89 -8.11
N LYS A 146 4.83 13.19 -6.97
CA LYS A 146 5.41 13.72 -5.75
C LYS A 146 6.92 13.47 -5.72
N PRO A 147 7.71 14.41 -5.17
CA PRO A 147 9.15 14.24 -5.12
C PRO A 147 9.52 13.11 -4.14
N LYS A 148 10.58 12.38 -4.46
CA LYS A 148 11.00 11.22 -3.67
C LYS A 148 11.46 11.58 -2.26
N TRP A 149 12.00 12.78 -2.06
CA TRP A 149 12.32 13.25 -0.72
C TRP A 149 11.08 13.34 0.17
N LEU A 150 9.92 13.69 -0.40
CA LEU A 150 8.67 13.77 0.35
C LEU A 150 8.06 12.39 0.58
N ILE A 151 8.03 11.52 -0.44
CA ILE A 151 7.47 10.15 -0.32
C ILE A 151 8.32 9.31 0.65
N GLU A 152 9.56 9.06 0.28
CA GLU A 152 10.46 8.15 1.00
C GLU A 152 10.98 8.80 2.27
N GLY A 153 11.34 10.08 2.22
CA GLY A 153 11.86 10.79 3.38
C GLY A 153 10.85 10.85 4.52
N MET A 154 9.55 11.01 4.23
CA MET A 154 8.49 10.91 5.23
C MET A 154 8.41 9.52 5.85
N ALA A 155 8.36 8.47 5.01
CA ALA A 155 8.26 7.09 5.48
C ALA A 155 9.47 6.69 6.33
N TYR A 156 10.70 7.02 5.91
CA TYR A 156 11.91 6.77 6.69
C TYR A 156 12.02 7.62 7.96
N THR A 157 11.42 8.81 7.99
CA THR A 157 11.49 9.69 9.15
C THR A 157 10.50 9.29 10.24
N LEU A 158 9.28 8.91 9.84
CA LEU A 158 8.17 8.70 10.76
C LEU A 158 7.93 7.23 11.09
N SER A 159 8.67 6.28 10.49
CA SER A 159 8.55 4.85 10.78
C SER A 159 9.30 4.36 12.03
N ASN A 160 9.99 5.25 12.74
CA ASN A 160 10.96 4.90 13.80
C ASN A 160 12.04 3.91 13.31
N ASP A 161 12.46 4.05 12.06
CA ASP A 161 13.55 3.25 11.49
C ASP A 161 14.82 3.37 12.37
N PRO A 162 15.31 2.26 12.96
CA PRO A 162 16.43 2.29 13.89
C PRO A 162 17.78 2.48 13.19
N ARG A 163 17.84 2.42 11.85
CA ARG A 163 19.09 2.51 11.11
C ARG A 163 19.67 3.92 11.26
N PRO A 164 20.90 4.07 11.80
CA PRO A 164 21.49 5.38 12.01
C PRO A 164 21.75 6.10 10.68
N LYS A 165 22.10 5.35 9.64
CA LYS A 165 22.34 5.85 8.30
C LYS A 165 21.73 4.90 7.27
N LEU A 166 21.02 5.48 6.30
CA LEU A 166 20.45 4.76 5.17
C LEU A 166 21.41 4.78 3.98
N SER A 167 21.20 3.86 3.02
CA SER A 167 21.90 3.92 1.75
C SER A 167 21.45 5.14 0.95
N PRO A 168 22.33 5.78 0.15
CA PRO A 168 21.91 6.78 -0.82
C PRO A 168 20.87 6.21 -1.81
N PRO A 169 19.90 7.01 -2.27
CA PRO A 169 19.65 8.41 -1.92
C PRO A 169 18.76 8.61 -0.67
N PHE A 170 18.31 7.54 -0.01
CA PHE A 170 17.31 7.62 1.07
C PHE A 170 17.74 8.45 2.27
N GLU A 171 19.04 8.46 2.61
CA GLU A 171 19.55 9.29 3.70
C GLU A 171 19.32 10.78 3.43
N GLN A 172 19.61 11.23 2.21
CA GLN A 172 19.44 12.63 1.82
C GLN A 172 17.96 13.03 1.84
N TRP A 173 17.10 12.16 1.30
CA TRP A 173 15.65 12.34 1.32
C TRP A 173 15.09 12.41 2.74
N ARG A 174 15.58 11.56 3.65
CA ARG A 174 15.22 11.59 5.08
C ARG A 174 15.63 12.91 5.72
N ILE A 175 16.83 13.43 5.42
CA ILE A 175 17.32 14.71 5.94
C ILE A 175 16.46 15.88 5.42
N GLU A 176 16.18 15.89 4.11
CA GLU A 176 15.38 16.93 3.46
C GLU A 176 13.95 16.97 4.02
N PHE A 177 13.29 15.81 4.11
CA PHE A 177 11.98 15.72 4.74
C PHE A 177 12.01 16.17 6.20
N LYS A 178 12.97 15.72 7.00
CA LYS A 178 13.11 16.15 8.40
C LYS A 178 13.22 17.67 8.53
N SER A 179 13.98 18.31 7.63
CA SER A 179 14.14 19.77 7.62
C SER A 179 12.80 20.47 7.36
N TRP A 180 12.08 20.03 6.33
CA TRP A 180 10.76 20.56 5.97
C TRP A 180 9.71 20.31 7.06
N TYR A 181 9.68 19.08 7.62
CA TYR A 181 8.70 18.63 8.60
C TYR A 181 8.75 19.40 9.92
N ARG A 182 9.91 19.95 10.31
CA ARG A 182 10.04 20.81 11.50
C ARG A 182 9.03 21.96 11.50
N TYR A 183 8.78 22.55 10.34
CA TYR A 183 7.86 23.67 10.17
C TYR A 183 6.44 23.24 9.81
N HIS A 184 6.25 22.01 9.34
CA HIS A 184 4.99 21.52 8.79
C HIS A 184 4.41 20.30 9.51
N HIS A 185 4.84 20.02 10.74
CA HIS A 185 4.35 18.86 11.49
C HIS A 185 2.86 18.96 11.85
N GLN A 186 2.34 20.19 12.07
CA GLN A 186 0.95 20.42 12.44
C GLN A 186 0.00 20.40 11.22
N ASP A 187 0.50 20.79 10.04
CA ASP A 187 -0.28 20.91 8.80
C ASP A 187 0.22 19.96 7.69
N LEU A 188 0.90 18.86 8.07
CA LEU A 188 1.59 17.90 7.21
C LEU A 188 0.87 17.64 5.88
N TRP A 189 -0.39 17.24 5.94
CA TRP A 189 -1.18 16.88 4.77
C TRP A 189 -1.59 18.09 3.93
N GLN A 190 -1.91 19.22 4.55
CA GLN A 190 -2.26 20.45 3.84
C GLN A 190 -1.04 21.05 3.12
N ALA A 191 0.11 21.08 3.79
CA ALA A 191 1.35 21.61 3.23
C ALA A 191 1.88 20.73 2.09
N SER A 192 1.88 19.41 2.27
CA SER A 192 2.40 18.44 1.28
C SER A 192 1.55 18.33 0.00
N LYS A 193 0.25 18.64 0.05
CA LYS A 193 -0.64 18.61 -1.13
C LYS A 193 -0.15 19.52 -2.26
N ARG A 194 0.45 20.66 -1.92
CA ARG A 194 0.93 21.67 -2.88
C ARG A 194 2.29 21.34 -3.52
N ILE A 195 3.06 20.43 -2.93
CA ILE A 195 4.38 20.05 -3.41
C ILE A 195 4.22 19.12 -4.62
N LYS A 196 4.90 19.41 -5.72
CA LYS A 196 5.00 18.55 -6.90
C LYS A 196 6.49 18.39 -7.24
N SER A 197 6.84 17.30 -7.91
CA SER A 197 8.13 17.21 -8.57
C SER A 197 8.20 18.28 -9.66
N ASP A 198 9.38 18.86 -9.81
CA ASP A 198 9.72 19.70 -10.97
C ASP A 198 9.64 18.90 -12.28
#